data_AF-E7C7G4-F1
#
_entry.id   AF-E7C7G4-F1
#
_cell.length_a   1.000
_cell.length_b   1.000
_cell.length_c   1.000
_cell.angle_alpha   90.00
_cell.angle_beta   90.00
_cell.angle_gamma   90.00
#
_symmetry.space_group_name_H-M   'P 1'
#
loop_
_entity.id
_entity.type
_entity.pdbx_description
1 polymer ?
#
loop_
_entity_poly.entity_id
_entity_poly.type
_entity_poly.pdbx_seq_one_letter_code
_entity_poly.pdbx_strand_id
1 'polypeptide(L)'
;MSTTAAQDSEIPAWIKNNAGWWATDQIDDSSFLQGIQYLIKEGIMVIPPTETSEYSGSEGVPAWIKNNAGWWAEGQIHDEAFVSGIQWLISNGIMVIEQEESAPSGPVFELAYQTKLVSIMEPYSITLIYSTQNDACSADDKEKAKAYGIMTEYLANKNSRSNPTQVTAYCKVLHEITGSTWPLVMKELGINLTNMIVYVGGLKANFESYYDEGAVAWWQCNWMYGGPGPSGGWKCKPNQIVVCDECRLIGTFSDTAVRDRDSEDPMARGMWFLSHEFGHHDIFEKSQQWEGWLLAVHQNQYAYDLCYENDILETKPCKKLYENVEVMGKTYQVMDFNYIQRNWDDGTVESLRDEVISITGIDSDFEGFKKYKLIEYDDKQIDPVTKKVDVTDILTIEWPENWKQDYYTYDWSLWSTNSTDPDNIHECCQLFQADSGTLRVEAELVKDDTRETGPQYYTNWLATMQIWFLDNVHYSGTTDEERFDALEDSQRKFCSNASYGKNQYVCYNFKVLEKTIYATDEGRTAYSLLTNYEAIVSLKD
;
A
#
# COMPACT_ATOMS: atom_id res chain seq x y z
N MET A 1 1.08 56.01 30.93
CA MET A 1 0.60 55.59 29.58
C MET A 1 1.47 54.43 29.17
N SER A 2 0.85 53.29 28.95
CA SER A 2 1.50 51.98 28.83
C SER A 2 2.18 51.85 27.47
N THR A 3 3.46 51.50 27.47
CA THR A 3 4.22 51.01 26.33
C THR A 3 3.83 49.56 26.05
N THR A 4 3.22 49.29 24.91
CA THR A 4 2.98 47.92 24.42
C THR A 4 4.27 47.43 23.78
N ALA A 5 4.85 46.35 24.33
CA ALA A 5 5.99 45.65 23.74
C ALA A 5 5.54 44.89 22.49
N ALA A 6 6.28 45.02 21.39
CA ALA A 6 6.16 44.15 20.23
C ALA A 6 6.62 42.75 20.63
N GLN A 7 5.78 41.74 20.44
CA GLN A 7 6.24 40.36 20.44
C GLN A 7 6.95 40.10 19.10
N ASP A 8 8.24 39.77 19.17
CA ASP A 8 8.90 38.99 18.11
C ASP A 8 8.28 37.59 18.14
N SER A 9 7.29 37.34 17.29
CA SER A 9 6.87 35.99 16.93
C SER A 9 7.73 35.53 15.76
N GLU A 10 8.80 34.79 16.06
CA GLU A 10 9.70 34.21 15.06
C GLU A 10 8.94 33.25 14.14
N ILE A 11 9.12 33.36 12.83
CA ILE A 11 8.43 32.48 11.86
C ILE A 11 8.88 31.04 12.09
N PRO A 12 7.97 30.07 12.28
CA PRO A 12 8.37 28.69 12.52
C PRO A 12 9.18 28.11 11.36
N ALA A 13 10.31 27.46 11.71
CA ALA A 13 11.25 26.91 10.74
C ALA A 13 10.62 25.93 9.72
N TRP A 14 9.54 25.24 10.09
CA TRP A 14 8.85 24.33 9.17
C TRP A 14 8.19 25.06 8.00
N ILE A 15 7.74 26.31 8.17
CA ILE A 15 7.15 27.10 7.08
C ILE A 15 8.24 27.50 6.09
N LYS A 16 9.43 27.81 6.61
CA LYS A 16 10.63 28.11 5.83
C LYS A 16 11.14 26.88 5.07
N ASN A 17 11.03 25.69 5.67
CA ASN A 17 11.31 24.44 4.98
C ASN A 17 10.29 24.14 3.88
N ASN A 18 8.99 24.31 4.17
CA ASN A 18 7.92 24.14 3.18
C ASN A 18 8.07 25.11 2.01
N ALA A 19 8.56 26.33 2.23
CA ALA A 19 8.89 27.26 1.15
C ALA A 19 9.97 26.72 0.21
N GLY A 20 10.98 26.03 0.73
CA GLY A 20 12.01 25.36 -0.09
C GLY A 20 11.45 24.16 -0.86
N TRP A 21 10.57 23.37 -0.24
CA TRP A 21 9.89 22.26 -0.92
C TRP A 21 8.92 22.75 -1.99
N TRP A 22 8.20 23.82 -1.73
CA TRP A 22 7.29 24.45 -2.69
C TRP A 22 8.05 25.03 -3.88
N ALA A 23 9.23 25.63 -3.63
CA ALA A 23 10.12 26.14 -4.67
C ALA A 23 10.73 25.06 -5.57
N THR A 24 10.76 23.80 -5.10
CA THR A 24 11.32 22.65 -5.83
C THR A 24 10.22 21.67 -6.28
N ASP A 25 8.97 22.11 -6.25
CA ASP A 25 7.77 21.33 -6.62
C ASP A 25 7.62 20.00 -5.85
N GLN A 26 8.22 19.89 -4.66
CA GLN A 26 8.07 18.74 -3.77
C GLN A 26 6.75 18.78 -2.98
N ILE A 27 6.16 19.97 -2.82
CA ILE A 27 4.80 20.14 -2.31
C ILE A 27 4.01 21.06 -3.25
N ASP A 28 2.70 20.86 -3.32
CA ASP A 28 1.82 21.65 -4.18
C ASP A 28 1.50 23.03 -3.58
N ASP A 29 0.84 23.88 -4.37
CA ASP A 29 0.43 25.23 -3.96
C ASP A 29 -0.49 25.18 -2.73
N SER A 30 -1.42 24.21 -2.67
CA SER A 30 -2.35 24.07 -1.56
C SER A 30 -1.63 23.79 -0.24
N SER A 31 -0.65 22.88 -0.23
CA SER A 31 0.18 22.56 0.94
C SER A 31 0.99 23.75 1.45
N PHE A 32 1.51 24.59 0.54
CA PHE A 32 2.24 25.79 0.94
C PHE A 32 1.29 26.89 1.47
N LEU A 33 0.15 27.09 0.82
CA LEU A 33 -0.84 28.10 1.23
C LEU A 33 -1.46 27.80 2.59
N GLN A 34 -1.59 26.53 2.99
CA GLN A 34 -1.96 26.14 4.35
C GLN A 34 -0.94 26.66 5.39
N GLY A 35 0.36 26.69 5.05
CA GLY A 35 1.40 27.30 5.87
C GLY A 35 1.23 28.81 6.05
N ILE A 36 0.80 29.51 4.99
CA ILE A 36 0.48 30.94 5.05
C ILE A 36 -0.80 31.20 5.84
N GLN A 37 -1.85 30.38 5.64
CA GLN A 37 -3.09 30.44 6.41
C GLN A 37 -2.83 30.27 7.91
N TYR A 38 -1.88 29.41 8.28
CA TYR A 38 -1.43 29.28 9.65
C TYR A 38 -0.82 30.57 10.21
N LEU A 39 0.09 31.22 9.48
CA LEU A 39 0.70 32.48 9.92
C LEU A 39 -0.36 33.55 10.19
N ILE A 40 -1.41 33.59 9.37
CA ILE A 40 -2.54 34.49 9.52
C ILE A 40 -3.39 34.12 10.75
N LYS A 41 -3.72 32.84 10.93
CA LYS A 41 -4.55 32.33 12.04
C LYS A 41 -3.92 32.57 13.41
N GLU A 42 -2.61 32.38 13.55
CA GLU A 42 -1.89 32.59 14.81
C GLU A 42 -1.53 34.06 15.08
N GLY A 43 -1.85 34.97 14.16
CA GLY A 43 -1.51 36.40 14.28
C GLY A 43 -0.02 36.71 14.08
N ILE A 44 0.78 35.77 13.57
CA ILE A 44 2.20 35.95 13.20
C ILE A 44 2.30 36.81 11.94
N MET A 45 1.35 36.66 11.01
CA MET A 45 1.19 37.49 9.81
C MET A 45 -0.17 38.19 9.86
N VAL A 46 -0.18 39.52 9.95
CA VAL A 46 -1.42 40.30 9.93
C VAL A 46 -1.66 40.82 8.51
N ILE A 47 -2.76 40.42 7.86
CA ILE A 47 -3.14 41.02 6.57
C ILE A 47 -3.80 42.38 6.83
N PRO A 48 -3.29 43.50 6.28
CA PRO A 48 -3.94 44.80 6.43
C PRO A 48 -5.33 44.79 5.77
N PRO A 49 -6.36 45.40 6.37
CA PRO A 49 -7.64 45.57 5.71
C PRO A 49 -7.45 46.49 4.50
N THR A 50 -7.66 45.95 3.31
CA THR A 50 -7.56 46.69 2.05
C THR A 50 -8.74 46.33 1.15
N GLU A 51 -9.25 47.31 0.40
CA GLU A 51 -10.27 47.06 -0.63
C GLU A 51 -9.65 46.18 -1.71
N THR A 52 -10.13 44.94 -1.82
CA THR A 52 -9.70 43.97 -2.83
C THR A 52 -9.92 44.55 -4.22
N SER A 53 -8.84 44.87 -4.93
CA SER A 53 -8.92 45.13 -6.37
C SER A 53 -9.07 43.80 -7.10
N GLU A 54 -10.11 43.68 -7.93
CA GLU A 54 -10.34 42.50 -8.76
C GLU A 54 -9.16 42.29 -9.74
N TYR A 55 -8.34 41.29 -9.46
CA TYR A 55 -7.45 40.69 -10.47
C TYR A 55 -8.18 39.49 -11.10
N SER A 56 -8.49 39.59 -12.39
CA SER A 56 -9.16 38.54 -13.17
C SER A 56 -8.12 37.59 -13.79
N GLY A 57 -7.44 36.79 -12.97
CA GLY A 57 -6.54 35.74 -13.42
C GLY A 57 -6.86 34.42 -12.74
N SER A 58 -7.39 33.46 -13.49
CA SER A 58 -7.74 32.11 -13.04
C SER A 58 -6.59 31.10 -13.22
N GLU A 59 -5.35 31.57 -13.19
CA GLU A 59 -4.16 30.71 -13.21
C GLU A 59 -3.53 30.80 -11.83
N GLY A 60 -3.15 29.65 -11.25
CA GLY A 60 -2.65 29.51 -9.88
C GLY A 60 -1.44 30.39 -9.55
N VAL A 61 -0.85 30.17 -8.37
CA VAL A 61 0.18 31.06 -7.81
C VAL A 61 1.32 31.25 -8.84
N PRO A 62 1.60 32.50 -9.30
CA PRO A 62 2.62 32.71 -10.32
C PRO A 62 3.99 32.10 -9.97
N ALA A 63 4.61 31.39 -10.91
CA ALA A 63 5.85 30.63 -10.68
C ALA A 63 7.03 31.47 -10.15
N TRP A 64 7.06 32.79 -10.41
CA TRP A 64 8.09 33.67 -9.85
C TRP A 64 7.99 33.81 -8.32
N ILE A 65 6.81 33.57 -7.73
CA ILE A 65 6.60 33.60 -6.27
C ILE A 65 7.25 32.37 -5.62
N LYS A 66 7.25 31.21 -6.28
CA LYS A 66 7.98 30.00 -5.85
C LYS A 66 9.48 30.25 -5.73
N ASN A 67 10.07 30.98 -6.68
CA ASN A 67 11.49 31.35 -6.62
C ASN A 67 11.81 32.21 -5.39
N ASN A 68 10.94 33.14 -5.04
CA ASN A 68 11.10 33.97 -3.84
C ASN A 68 10.99 33.12 -2.55
N ALA A 69 10.12 32.11 -2.53
CA ALA A 69 10.03 31.16 -1.43
C ALA A 69 11.31 30.31 -1.28
N GLY A 70 11.92 29.89 -2.39
CA GLY A 70 13.22 29.21 -2.38
C GLY A 70 14.34 30.09 -1.81
N TRP A 71 14.43 31.34 -2.25
CA TRP A 71 15.41 32.31 -1.72
C TRP A 71 15.17 32.65 -0.25
N TRP A 72 13.92 32.64 0.20
CA TRP A 72 13.61 32.75 1.63
C TRP A 72 14.08 31.53 2.41
N ALA A 73 13.81 30.32 1.91
CA ALA A 73 14.26 29.07 2.53
C ALA A 73 15.80 28.98 2.67
N GLU A 74 16.53 29.47 1.67
CA GLU A 74 18.00 29.53 1.65
C GLU A 74 18.59 30.67 2.50
N GLY A 75 17.74 31.49 3.14
CA GLY A 75 18.17 32.62 3.96
C GLY A 75 18.68 33.84 3.16
N GLN A 76 18.43 33.87 1.85
CA GLN A 76 18.75 35.01 0.99
C GLN A 76 17.74 36.15 1.14
N ILE A 77 16.49 35.83 1.52
CA ILE A 77 15.45 36.78 1.86
C ILE A 77 15.22 36.72 3.38
N HIS A 78 15.11 37.89 4.01
CA HIS A 78 14.77 38.00 5.43
C HIS A 78 13.27 37.75 5.66
N ASP A 79 12.94 37.23 6.84
CA ASP A 79 11.60 36.81 7.23
C ASP A 79 10.57 37.95 7.08
N GLU A 80 10.93 39.19 7.44
CA GLU A 80 10.06 40.36 7.32
C GLU A 80 9.79 40.73 5.86
N ALA A 81 10.78 40.56 4.99
CA ALA A 81 10.66 40.87 3.56
C ALA A 81 9.78 39.83 2.85
N PHE A 82 9.93 38.55 3.20
CA PHE A 82 9.09 37.49 2.68
C PHE A 82 7.62 37.65 3.14
N VAL A 83 7.41 37.88 4.43
CA VAL A 83 6.07 38.12 5.00
C VAL A 83 5.40 39.33 4.37
N SER A 84 6.12 40.44 4.21
CA SER A 84 5.60 41.63 3.55
C SER A 84 5.20 41.35 2.09
N GLY A 85 5.98 40.52 1.39
CA GLY A 85 5.66 40.08 0.03
C GLY A 85 4.37 39.27 -0.04
N ILE A 86 4.20 38.29 0.86
CA ILE A 86 2.98 37.47 0.94
C ILE A 86 1.76 38.32 1.33
N GLN A 87 1.89 39.21 2.30
CA GLN A 87 0.84 40.15 2.68
C GLN A 87 0.38 41.00 1.49
N TRP A 88 1.32 41.49 0.69
CA TRP A 88 1.01 42.27 -0.51
C TRP A 88 0.32 41.42 -1.59
N LEU A 89 0.78 40.19 -1.82
CA LEU A 89 0.19 39.27 -2.80
C LEU A 89 -1.27 38.93 -2.48
N ILE A 90 -1.57 38.67 -1.20
CA ILE A 90 -2.93 38.43 -0.72
C ILE A 90 -3.77 39.70 -0.85
N SER A 91 -3.23 40.86 -0.45
CA SER A 91 -3.95 42.13 -0.51
C SER A 91 -4.30 42.58 -1.94
N ASN A 92 -3.54 42.15 -2.94
CA ASN A 92 -3.78 42.45 -4.37
C ASN A 92 -4.54 41.33 -5.10
N GLY A 93 -5.02 40.29 -4.40
CA GLY A 93 -5.78 39.20 -5.00
C GLY A 93 -4.98 38.30 -5.93
N ILE A 94 -3.64 38.35 -5.89
CA ILE A 94 -2.74 37.48 -6.67
C ILE A 94 -2.63 36.10 -6.00
N MET A 95 -2.83 36.05 -4.68
CA MET A 95 -2.88 34.84 -3.87
C MET A 95 -4.18 34.83 -3.07
N VAL A 96 -4.96 33.76 -3.19
CA VAL A 96 -6.22 33.58 -2.46
C VAL A 96 -6.00 32.58 -1.32
N ILE A 97 -6.40 32.95 -0.11
CA ILE A 97 -6.41 32.06 1.06
C ILE A 97 -7.88 31.79 1.39
N GLU A 98 -8.34 30.56 1.17
CA GLU A 98 -9.68 30.14 1.59
C GLU A 98 -9.72 30.09 3.13
N GLN A 99 -10.42 31.05 3.75
CA GLN A 99 -10.63 31.05 5.20
C GLN A 99 -11.91 30.27 5.50
N GLU A 100 -11.79 29.05 6.02
CA GLU A 100 -12.92 28.39 6.68
C GLU A 100 -13.17 29.04 8.05
N GLU A 101 -14.33 29.66 8.23
CA GLU A 101 -14.81 30.15 9.53
C GLU A 101 -15.10 28.97 10.46
N SER A 102 -14.20 28.70 11.42
CA SER A 102 -14.47 27.74 12.49
C SER A 102 -15.25 28.40 13.64
N ALA A 103 -16.50 28.00 13.86
CA ALA A 103 -17.20 28.22 15.12
C ALA A 103 -16.54 27.37 16.26
N PRO A 104 -16.54 27.83 17.52
CA PRO A 104 -15.88 27.09 18.60
C PRO A 104 -16.82 26.03 19.20
N SER A 105 -16.49 24.74 19.05
CA SER A 105 -17.14 23.65 19.78
C SER A 105 -16.11 22.68 20.37
N GLY A 106 -15.85 22.79 21.68
CA GLY A 106 -15.14 21.77 22.48
C GLY A 106 -13.69 21.46 22.04
N PRO A 107 -12.95 20.64 22.82
CA PRO A 107 -11.66 20.15 22.35
C PRO A 107 -11.87 19.11 21.25
N VAL A 108 -11.24 19.34 20.09
CA VAL A 108 -11.30 18.51 18.87
C VAL A 108 -10.60 17.14 19.05
N PHE A 109 -10.02 16.89 20.23
CA PHE A 109 -9.29 15.68 20.60
C PHE A 109 -9.34 15.46 22.11
N GLU A 110 -9.14 14.22 22.55
CA GLU A 110 -9.15 13.84 23.96
C GLU A 110 -8.04 12.85 24.32
N LEU A 111 -7.36 13.05 25.45
CA LEU A 111 -6.35 12.12 25.96
C LEU A 111 -7.03 10.84 26.48
N ALA A 112 -6.67 9.69 25.90
CA ALA A 112 -7.22 8.39 26.25
C ALA A 112 -6.27 7.55 27.11
N TYR A 113 -4.97 7.64 26.86
CA TYR A 113 -3.95 6.88 27.56
C TYR A 113 -2.61 7.60 27.61
N GLN A 114 -1.87 7.41 28.70
CA GLN A 114 -0.47 7.82 28.76
C GLN A 114 0.31 6.84 29.63
N THR A 115 1.45 6.38 29.13
CA THR A 115 2.40 5.55 29.89
C THR A 115 2.86 6.29 31.14
N LYS A 116 2.81 5.63 32.28
CA LYS A 116 3.34 6.16 33.55
C LYS A 116 4.84 5.92 33.61
N LEU A 117 5.63 6.94 33.30
CA LEU A 117 7.09 6.88 33.42
C LEU A 117 7.60 7.34 34.79
N VAL A 118 8.59 6.60 35.30
CA VAL A 118 9.34 6.93 36.53
C VAL A 118 10.81 7.25 36.23
N SER A 119 11.22 7.20 34.95
CA SER A 119 12.61 7.38 34.53
C SER A 119 13.00 8.87 34.41
N ILE A 120 14.28 9.13 34.64
CA ILE A 120 14.93 10.45 34.48
C ILE A 120 15.53 10.63 33.08
N MET A 121 15.54 9.57 32.26
CA MET A 121 16.06 9.61 30.88
C MET A 121 14.98 10.12 29.92
N GLU A 122 15.41 10.82 28.86
CA GLU A 122 14.52 11.23 27.78
C GLU A 122 13.93 9.99 27.09
N PRO A 123 12.59 9.81 27.09
CA PRO A 123 11.97 8.60 26.58
C PRO A 123 11.94 8.57 25.05
N TYR A 124 11.85 7.36 24.49
CA TYR A 124 11.39 7.18 23.12
C TYR A 124 9.88 7.46 23.10
N SER A 125 9.49 8.62 22.58
CA SER A 125 8.10 9.07 22.59
C SER A 125 7.34 8.53 21.39
N ILE A 126 6.14 8.02 21.63
CA ILE A 126 5.19 7.58 20.62
C ILE A 126 3.86 8.28 20.86
N THR A 127 3.35 8.93 19.81
CA THR A 127 2.00 9.52 19.82
C THR A 127 1.07 8.60 19.05
N LEU A 128 0.04 8.07 19.72
CA LEU A 128 -1.01 7.30 19.06
C LEU A 128 -2.27 8.13 18.91
N ILE A 129 -2.88 8.11 17.73
CA ILE A 129 -4.13 8.78 17.42
C ILE A 129 -5.11 7.71 16.98
N TYR A 130 -6.11 7.46 17.83
CA TYR A 130 -7.30 6.75 17.42
C TYR A 130 -8.21 7.73 16.69
N SER A 131 -8.41 7.48 15.41
CA SER A 131 -9.32 8.24 14.58
C SER A 131 -10.74 7.69 14.68
N THR A 132 -11.70 8.59 14.86
CA THR A 132 -13.13 8.29 14.74
C THR A 132 -13.72 9.05 13.57
N GLN A 133 -14.66 8.41 12.85
CA GLN A 133 -15.49 9.05 11.83
C GLN A 133 -16.74 9.73 12.42
N ASN A 134 -16.96 9.59 13.73
CA ASN A 134 -18.04 10.28 14.42
C ASN A 134 -17.71 11.77 14.58
N ASP A 135 -18.74 12.60 14.77
CA ASP A 135 -18.60 14.05 14.99
C ASP A 135 -17.79 14.41 16.25
N ALA A 136 -17.61 13.45 17.18
CA ALA A 136 -16.82 13.59 18.39
C ALA A 136 -16.38 12.22 18.94
N CYS A 137 -15.35 12.24 19.78
CA CYS A 137 -14.87 11.07 20.51
C CYS A 137 -15.87 10.56 21.54
N SER A 138 -16.46 9.40 21.27
CA SER A 138 -17.34 8.70 22.21
C SER A 138 -16.56 8.08 23.38
N ALA A 139 -17.27 7.56 24.38
CA ALA A 139 -16.63 6.80 25.46
C ALA A 139 -16.01 5.49 24.95
N ASP A 140 -16.66 4.85 23.97
CA ASP A 140 -16.16 3.64 23.30
C ASP A 140 -14.88 3.94 22.51
N ASP A 141 -14.84 5.04 21.75
CA ASP A 141 -13.65 5.46 21.01
C ASP A 141 -12.45 5.69 21.95
N LYS A 142 -12.68 6.25 23.14
CA LYS A 142 -11.64 6.44 24.16
C LYS A 142 -11.15 5.11 24.75
N GLU A 143 -12.03 4.13 24.92
CA GLU A 143 -11.63 2.79 25.36
C GLU A 143 -10.80 2.07 24.29
N LYS A 144 -11.19 2.17 23.02
CA LYS A 144 -10.41 1.66 21.88
C LYS A 144 -9.05 2.34 21.77
N ALA A 145 -9.02 3.68 21.84
CA ALA A 145 -7.79 4.47 21.84
C ALA A 145 -6.84 4.05 22.97
N LYS A 146 -7.40 3.77 24.16
CA LYS A 146 -6.63 3.27 25.29
C LYS A 146 -6.10 1.85 25.06
N ALA A 147 -6.89 0.96 24.50
CA ALA A 147 -6.46 -0.40 24.16
C ALA A 147 -5.29 -0.37 23.15
N TYR A 148 -5.41 0.43 22.09
CA TYR A 148 -4.33 0.63 21.13
C TYR A 148 -3.09 1.28 21.75
N GLY A 149 -3.26 2.24 22.66
CA GLY A 149 -2.15 2.83 23.42
C GLY A 149 -1.38 1.80 24.24
N ILE A 150 -2.08 0.88 24.92
CA ILE A 150 -1.47 -0.22 25.68
C ILE A 150 -0.76 -1.20 24.74
N MET A 151 -1.39 -1.58 23.63
CA MET A 151 -0.77 -2.47 22.64
C MET A 151 0.48 -1.85 22.04
N THR A 152 0.42 -0.57 21.66
CA THR A 152 1.57 0.18 21.12
C THR A 152 2.74 0.21 22.11
N GLU A 153 2.46 0.40 23.40
CA GLU A 153 3.49 0.34 24.43
C GLU A 153 4.10 -1.05 24.52
N TYR A 154 3.27 -2.09 24.48
CA TYR A 154 3.72 -3.48 24.48
C TYR A 154 4.64 -3.79 23.28
N LEU A 155 4.19 -3.45 22.07
CA LEU A 155 4.94 -3.70 20.83
C LEU A 155 6.24 -2.90 20.80
N ALA A 156 6.19 -1.60 21.07
CA ALA A 156 7.38 -0.75 21.05
C ALA A 156 8.46 -1.18 22.08
N ASN A 157 8.06 -1.76 23.21
CA ASN A 157 8.98 -2.27 24.23
C ASN A 157 9.66 -3.61 23.85
N LYS A 158 9.27 -4.24 22.74
CA LYS A 158 9.98 -5.41 22.20
C LYS A 158 11.32 -5.02 21.56
N ASN A 159 11.43 -3.79 21.09
CA ASN A 159 12.73 -3.27 20.69
C ASN A 159 13.62 -3.05 21.93
N SER A 160 14.88 -3.49 21.86
CA SER A 160 15.83 -3.42 22.97
C SER A 160 16.47 -2.03 23.09
N ARG A 161 15.64 -0.98 23.14
CA ARG A 161 16.10 0.40 23.31
C ARG A 161 16.59 0.63 24.74
N SER A 162 17.63 1.45 24.89
CA SER A 162 18.13 1.87 26.20
C SER A 162 17.20 2.84 26.92
N ASN A 163 16.46 3.64 26.13
CA ASN A 163 15.56 4.66 26.64
C ASN A 163 14.18 4.03 26.85
N PRO A 164 13.46 4.41 27.92
CA PRO A 164 12.11 3.90 28.15
C PRO A 164 11.15 4.43 27.08
N THR A 165 10.14 3.65 26.72
CA THR A 165 9.09 4.08 25.78
C THR A 165 8.00 4.86 26.51
N GLN A 166 7.58 5.99 25.96
CA GLN A 166 6.39 6.72 26.40
C GLN A 166 5.35 6.71 25.29
N VAL A 167 4.21 6.05 25.51
CA VAL A 167 3.07 6.17 24.62
C VAL A 167 2.09 7.18 25.19
N THR A 168 1.64 8.12 24.35
CA THR A 168 0.50 9.00 24.64
C THR A 168 -0.54 8.80 23.56
N ALA A 169 -1.70 8.26 23.93
CA ALA A 169 -2.80 7.99 23.02
C ALA A 169 -3.90 9.03 23.15
N TYR A 170 -4.33 9.56 22.01
CA TYR A 170 -5.45 10.48 21.88
C TYR A 170 -6.56 9.84 21.05
N CYS A 171 -7.80 10.18 21.34
CA CYS A 171 -8.90 10.04 20.39
C CYS A 171 -9.09 11.38 19.68
N LYS A 172 -9.29 11.35 18.36
CA LYS A 172 -9.51 12.55 17.55
C LYS A 172 -10.46 12.26 16.37
N VAL A 173 -11.25 13.25 16.00
CA VAL A 173 -12.02 13.22 14.74
C VAL A 173 -11.06 13.50 13.58
N LEU A 174 -10.81 12.50 12.73
CA LEU A 174 -9.88 12.57 11.59
C LEU A 174 -10.40 11.73 10.42
N HIS A 175 -10.96 12.38 9.41
CA HIS A 175 -11.58 11.66 8.29
C HIS A 175 -10.56 11.07 7.31
N GLU A 176 -9.43 11.75 7.14
CA GLU A 176 -8.40 11.39 6.16
C GLU A 176 -7.00 11.67 6.72
N ILE A 177 -6.05 10.85 6.29
CA ILE A 177 -4.64 10.96 6.63
C ILE A 177 -3.87 10.71 5.34
N THR A 178 -2.73 11.35 5.19
CA THR A 178 -1.73 11.15 4.15
C THR A 178 -0.34 11.06 4.79
N GLY A 179 0.68 10.78 3.99
CA GLY A 179 2.06 10.83 4.48
C GLY A 179 2.50 12.20 5.02
N SER A 180 1.82 13.29 4.67
CA SER A 180 2.15 14.66 5.09
C SER A 180 1.25 15.22 6.20
N THR A 181 0.29 14.46 6.74
CA THR A 181 -0.66 14.94 7.76
C THR A 181 -0.04 15.12 9.15
N TRP A 182 1.05 14.42 9.47
CA TRP A 182 1.62 14.41 10.82
C TRP A 182 2.04 15.76 11.42
N PRO A 183 2.57 16.75 10.67
CA PRO A 183 2.92 18.04 11.27
C PRO A 183 1.68 18.79 11.76
N LEU A 184 0.56 18.70 11.03
CA LEU A 184 -0.71 19.33 11.38
C LEU A 184 -1.28 18.72 12.67
N VAL A 185 -1.29 17.39 12.75
CA VAL A 185 -1.80 16.66 13.92
C VAL A 185 -0.99 16.99 15.17
N MET A 186 0.35 16.97 15.10
CA MET A 186 1.18 17.32 16.27
C MET A 186 0.95 18.75 16.74
N LYS A 187 0.76 19.68 15.80
CA LYS A 187 0.45 21.08 16.11
C LYS A 187 -0.91 21.22 16.80
N GLU A 188 -1.95 20.56 16.28
CA GLU A 188 -3.29 20.62 16.89
C GLU A 188 -3.31 20.05 18.31
N LEU A 189 -2.53 19.01 18.57
CA LEU A 189 -2.36 18.43 19.90
C LEU A 189 -1.47 19.27 20.82
N GLY A 190 -0.76 20.27 20.28
CA GLY A 190 0.21 21.08 21.02
C GLY A 190 1.39 20.27 21.56
N ILE A 191 1.80 19.22 20.84
CA ILE A 191 2.90 18.32 21.26
C ILE A 191 4.18 18.59 20.48
N ASN A 192 5.32 18.32 21.12
CA ASN A 192 6.61 18.35 20.45
C ASN A 192 6.76 17.18 19.47
N LEU A 193 7.74 17.30 18.57
CA LEU A 193 8.10 16.24 17.62
C LEU A 193 8.36 14.92 18.36
N THR A 194 7.55 13.92 18.05
CA THR A 194 7.64 12.57 18.62
C THR A 194 8.60 11.69 17.80
N ASN A 195 9.05 10.56 18.35
CA ASN A 195 9.89 9.62 17.61
C ASN A 195 9.06 8.81 16.60
N MET A 196 7.82 8.49 16.96
CA MET A 196 6.87 7.78 16.12
C MET A 196 5.46 8.32 16.33
N ILE A 197 4.72 8.49 15.24
CA ILE A 197 3.28 8.76 15.26
C ILE A 197 2.53 7.56 14.67
N VAL A 198 1.49 7.14 15.36
CA VAL A 198 0.68 5.97 14.98
C VAL A 198 -0.76 6.44 14.81
N TYR A 199 -1.36 6.11 13.67
CA TYR A 199 -2.77 6.35 13.39
C TYR A 199 -3.48 5.02 13.27
N VAL A 200 -4.58 4.86 14.01
CA VAL A 200 -5.41 3.67 14.01
C VAL A 200 -6.89 4.08 14.01
N GLY A 201 -7.79 3.28 13.43
CA GLY A 201 -9.22 3.57 13.42
C GLY A 201 -9.84 3.52 12.03
N GLY A 202 -11.10 3.95 11.91
CA GLY A 202 -11.86 3.94 10.66
C GLY A 202 -11.36 5.01 9.68
N LEU A 203 -10.18 4.85 9.10
CA LEU A 203 -9.54 5.82 8.20
C LEU A 203 -9.99 5.59 6.75
N LYS A 204 -10.61 6.60 6.12
CA LYS A 204 -11.37 6.40 4.88
C LYS A 204 -10.53 6.31 3.60
N ALA A 205 -9.36 6.97 3.52
CA ALA A 205 -8.65 7.13 2.24
C ALA A 205 -7.17 7.55 2.38
N ASN A 206 -6.31 6.72 2.98
CA ASN A 206 -4.87 7.02 3.05
C ASN A 206 -4.02 6.13 2.12
N PHE A 207 -4.56 5.03 1.62
CA PHE A 207 -3.79 4.03 0.89
C PHE A 207 -3.49 4.42 -0.55
N GLU A 208 -4.19 5.42 -1.12
CA GLU A 208 -3.85 6.01 -2.44
C GLU A 208 -2.48 6.70 -2.45
N SER A 209 -1.99 7.16 -1.28
CA SER A 209 -0.66 7.77 -1.16
C SER A 209 0.47 6.74 -1.00
N TYR A 210 0.11 5.49 -0.78
CA TYR A 210 1.02 4.35 -0.78
C TYR A 210 0.94 3.70 -2.17
N TYR A 211 2.04 3.13 -2.67
CA TYR A 211 2.11 2.56 -4.03
C TYR A 211 1.25 1.28 -4.24
N ASP A 212 0.28 1.02 -3.35
CA ASP A 212 -0.57 -0.16 -3.33
C ASP A 212 -1.98 0.21 -2.81
N GLU A 213 -2.94 0.26 -3.74
CA GLU A 213 -4.36 0.61 -3.46
C GLU A 213 -5.09 -0.45 -2.63
N GLY A 214 -4.50 -1.64 -2.45
CA GLY A 214 -5.04 -2.74 -1.64
C GLY A 214 -4.54 -2.77 -0.19
N ALA A 215 -3.58 -1.91 0.19
CA ALA A 215 -3.03 -1.88 1.53
C ALA A 215 -4.08 -1.43 2.58
N VAL A 216 -4.02 -2.02 3.78
CA VAL A 216 -4.87 -1.64 4.93
C VAL A 216 -4.07 -1.14 6.13
N ALA A 217 -2.75 -1.22 6.04
CA ALA A 217 -1.81 -0.60 6.94
C ALA A 217 -0.49 -0.31 6.20
N TRP A 218 0.30 0.62 6.74
CA TRP A 218 1.65 0.86 6.27
C TRP A 218 2.50 1.55 7.34
N TRP A 219 3.80 1.35 7.22
CA TRP A 219 4.84 2.07 7.93
C TRP A 219 5.69 2.84 6.92
N GLN A 220 5.99 4.09 7.26
CA GLN A 220 6.94 4.89 6.50
C GLN A 220 7.89 5.65 7.42
N CYS A 221 9.03 5.98 6.83
CA CYS A 221 10.00 6.85 7.43
C CYS A 221 9.93 8.27 6.85
N ASN A 222 9.54 9.26 7.66
CA ASN A 222 9.59 10.66 7.24
C ASN A 222 11.03 11.18 7.33
N TRP A 223 11.74 11.18 6.21
CA TRP A 223 13.13 11.62 6.15
C TRP A 223 13.25 13.13 6.35
N MET A 224 13.96 13.54 7.42
CA MET A 224 14.31 14.92 7.68
C MET A 224 15.82 15.10 7.70
N TYR A 225 16.31 16.15 7.04
CA TYR A 225 17.73 16.49 7.06
C TYR A 225 18.10 17.24 8.34
N GLY A 226 18.92 16.63 9.18
CA GLY A 226 19.36 17.18 10.48
C GLY A 226 20.56 18.13 10.43
N GLY A 227 20.94 18.63 9.25
CA GLY A 227 22.11 19.50 9.05
C GLY A 227 23.43 18.72 8.81
N PRO A 228 24.54 19.43 8.53
CA PRO A 228 25.86 18.82 8.35
C PRO A 228 26.56 18.53 9.68
N GLY A 229 27.31 17.43 9.76
CA GLY A 229 28.13 17.06 10.91
C GLY A 229 28.06 15.58 11.30
N PRO A 230 28.84 15.12 12.29
CA PRO A 230 28.90 13.71 12.71
C PRO A 230 27.61 13.19 13.36
N SER A 231 26.74 14.10 13.81
CA SER A 231 25.37 13.82 14.27
C SER A 231 24.30 14.39 13.32
N GLY A 232 24.71 14.90 12.15
CA GLY A 232 23.87 15.40 11.07
C GLY A 232 23.59 14.34 9.99
N GLY A 233 22.78 14.68 8.98
CA GLY A 233 22.34 13.78 7.91
C GLY A 233 20.83 13.52 7.90
N TRP A 234 20.38 12.72 6.92
CA TRP A 234 18.98 12.28 6.83
C TRP A 234 18.64 11.35 7.98
N LYS A 235 17.59 11.69 8.72
CA LYS A 235 17.10 10.90 9.84
C LYS A 235 15.59 10.72 9.73
N CYS A 236 15.13 9.57 10.17
CA CYS A 236 13.73 9.29 10.30
C CYS A 236 13.10 10.10 11.42
N LYS A 237 12.24 11.07 11.09
CA LYS A 237 11.55 11.92 12.07
C LYS A 237 10.22 12.47 11.52
N PRO A 238 9.06 12.06 12.06
CA PRO A 238 8.83 10.85 12.86
C PRO A 238 8.74 9.61 11.98
N ASN A 239 8.94 8.42 12.56
CA ASN A 239 8.34 7.22 11.97
C ASN A 239 6.81 7.38 11.96
N GLN A 240 6.14 6.91 10.92
CA GLN A 240 4.69 6.99 10.84
C GLN A 240 4.12 5.63 10.50
N ILE A 241 3.17 5.20 11.33
CA ILE A 241 2.38 3.98 11.13
C ILE A 241 0.93 4.42 10.93
N VAL A 242 0.27 3.82 9.95
CA VAL A 242 -1.16 4.01 9.69
C VAL A 242 -1.79 2.63 9.60
N VAL A 243 -2.90 2.42 10.31
CA VAL A 243 -3.68 1.18 10.28
C VAL A 243 -5.16 1.54 10.17
N CYS A 244 -5.83 0.99 9.17
CA CYS A 244 -7.28 1.00 9.09
C CYS A 244 -7.83 -0.27 9.75
N ASP A 245 -8.39 -0.15 10.95
CA ASP A 245 -8.90 -1.31 11.71
C ASP A 245 -10.24 -1.82 11.15
N GLU A 246 -11.02 -0.94 10.54
CA GLU A 246 -12.29 -1.26 9.89
C GLU A 246 -12.14 -1.81 8.46
N CYS A 247 -11.00 -1.61 7.82
CA CYS A 247 -10.71 -2.10 6.48
C CYS A 247 -10.45 -3.62 6.47
N ARG A 248 -10.70 -4.24 5.31
CA ARG A 248 -10.32 -5.62 5.01
C ARG A 248 -9.37 -5.64 3.83
N LEU A 249 -8.38 -6.52 3.89
CA LEU A 249 -7.41 -6.71 2.82
C LEU A 249 -8.12 -7.32 1.62
N ILE A 250 -8.14 -6.60 0.49
CA ILE A 250 -8.57 -7.15 -0.80
C ILE A 250 -7.32 -7.52 -1.58
N GLY A 251 -7.06 -8.82 -1.70
CA GLY A 251 -6.12 -9.40 -2.65
C GLY A 251 -4.74 -8.77 -2.72
N THR A 252 -3.82 -9.17 -1.83
CA THR A 252 -2.37 -9.09 -2.07
C THR A 252 -1.66 -10.24 -1.32
N PHE A 253 -0.52 -10.67 -1.85
CA PHE A 253 0.41 -11.73 -1.39
C PHE A 253 0.21 -13.16 -1.90
N SER A 254 -1.00 -13.61 -2.17
CA SER A 254 -1.18 -14.78 -3.03
C SER A 254 -2.45 -14.70 -3.83
N ASP A 255 -2.29 -14.92 -5.11
CA ASP A 255 -3.35 -15.20 -6.07
C ASP A 255 -3.99 -16.59 -5.80
N THR A 256 -4.13 -16.99 -4.53
CA THR A 256 -4.56 -18.34 -4.14
C THR A 256 -5.59 -18.47 -3.01
N ALA A 257 -6.03 -17.42 -2.32
CA ALA A 257 -6.68 -17.64 -1.01
C ALA A 257 -8.06 -16.99 -0.81
N VAL A 258 -8.94 -17.74 -0.11
CA VAL A 258 -10.27 -18.29 -0.53
C VAL A 258 -11.43 -17.77 0.31
N ARG A 259 -11.16 -16.98 1.33
CA ARG A 259 -12.17 -16.43 2.25
C ARG A 259 -11.66 -15.11 2.81
N ASP A 260 -12.55 -14.39 3.50
CA ASP A 260 -12.18 -13.33 4.45
C ASP A 260 -11.02 -13.82 5.32
N ARG A 261 -9.79 -13.33 5.04
CA ARG A 261 -8.55 -13.65 5.78
C ARG A 261 -8.47 -12.92 7.13
N ASP A 262 -9.43 -12.04 7.32
CA ASP A 262 -9.45 -11.00 8.31
C ASP A 262 -10.41 -11.37 9.43
N SER A 263 -10.01 -11.09 10.68
CA SER A 263 -10.89 -11.26 11.83
C SER A 263 -12.18 -10.47 11.64
N GLU A 264 -13.35 -11.04 11.94
CA GLU A 264 -14.62 -10.29 11.90
C GLU A 264 -14.63 -9.07 12.87
N ASP A 265 -13.78 -9.10 13.90
CA ASP A 265 -13.62 -8.02 14.87
C ASP A 265 -12.61 -6.96 14.38
N PRO A 266 -13.05 -5.71 14.11
CA PRO A 266 -12.16 -4.63 13.66
C PRO A 266 -10.97 -4.40 14.59
N MET A 267 -11.18 -4.47 15.91
CA MET A 267 -10.10 -4.29 16.86
C MET A 267 -9.04 -5.38 16.72
N ALA A 268 -9.46 -6.64 16.51
CA ALA A 268 -8.52 -7.73 16.32
C ALA A 268 -7.69 -7.55 15.03
N ARG A 269 -8.33 -7.14 13.92
CA ARG A 269 -7.63 -6.79 12.67
C ARG A 269 -6.63 -5.66 12.89
N GLY A 270 -7.07 -4.55 13.49
CA GLY A 270 -6.19 -3.42 13.70
C GLY A 270 -5.02 -3.74 14.66
N MET A 271 -5.21 -4.59 15.67
CA MET A 271 -4.11 -5.05 16.54
C MET A 271 -3.10 -5.91 15.78
N TRP A 272 -3.59 -6.77 14.88
CA TRP A 272 -2.77 -7.59 14.01
C TRP A 272 -1.92 -6.72 13.07
N PHE A 273 -2.54 -5.84 12.30
CA PHE A 273 -1.81 -4.95 11.38
C PHE A 273 -0.90 -3.95 12.11
N LEU A 274 -1.30 -3.46 13.29
CA LEU A 274 -0.41 -2.64 14.11
C LEU A 274 0.89 -3.40 14.46
N SER A 275 0.78 -4.67 14.84
CA SER A 275 1.97 -5.50 15.11
C SER A 275 2.81 -5.80 13.87
N HIS A 276 2.17 -5.95 12.71
CA HIS A 276 2.82 -6.09 11.41
C HIS A 276 3.69 -4.86 11.09
N GLU A 277 3.13 -3.66 11.21
CA GLU A 277 3.86 -2.41 10.95
C GLU A 277 4.99 -2.15 11.96
N PHE A 278 4.80 -2.54 13.22
CA PHE A 278 5.88 -2.56 14.19
C PHE A 278 6.99 -3.56 13.82
N GLY A 279 6.65 -4.68 13.18
CA GLY A 279 7.60 -5.64 12.63
C GLY A 279 8.51 -5.02 11.57
N HIS A 280 7.91 -4.32 10.59
CA HIS A 280 8.68 -3.56 9.58
C HIS A 280 9.62 -2.56 10.27
N HIS A 281 9.08 -1.71 11.14
CA HIS A 281 9.84 -0.66 11.81
C HIS A 281 10.99 -1.20 12.68
N ASP A 282 10.72 -2.14 13.58
CA ASP A 282 11.69 -2.59 14.58
C ASP A 282 12.81 -3.43 13.97
N ILE A 283 12.52 -4.19 12.90
CA ILE A 283 13.55 -4.89 12.14
C ILE A 283 14.36 -3.88 11.32
N PHE A 284 13.73 -2.88 10.71
CA PHE A 284 14.43 -1.82 9.98
C PHE A 284 15.40 -1.05 10.89
N GLU A 285 14.98 -0.66 12.09
CA GLU A 285 15.85 0.03 13.05
C GLU A 285 17.09 -0.79 13.43
N LYS A 286 17.02 -2.13 13.35
CA LYS A 286 18.12 -3.03 13.74
C LYS A 286 19.06 -3.41 12.60
N SER A 287 18.53 -3.75 11.42
CA SER A 287 19.32 -4.31 10.33
C SER A 287 19.43 -3.39 9.12
N GLN A 288 18.38 -2.61 8.82
CA GLN A 288 18.17 -1.92 7.54
C GLN A 288 18.27 -2.83 6.30
N GLN A 289 18.21 -4.16 6.49
CA GLN A 289 18.28 -5.17 5.42
C GLN A 289 16.87 -5.49 4.92
N TRP A 290 16.65 -5.32 3.62
CA TRP A 290 15.33 -5.46 3.00
C TRP A 290 14.73 -6.85 3.24
N GLU A 291 15.56 -7.90 3.25
CA GLU A 291 15.16 -9.28 3.51
C GLU A 291 14.51 -9.43 4.89
N GLY A 292 15.00 -8.68 5.87
CA GLY A 292 14.48 -8.71 7.22
C GLY A 292 13.24 -7.87 7.37
N TRP A 293 13.37 -6.57 7.10
CA TRP A 293 12.30 -5.62 7.44
C TRP A 293 11.15 -5.65 6.45
N LEU A 294 11.29 -6.18 5.23
CA LEU A 294 10.19 -6.26 4.26
C LEU A 294 9.80 -7.71 3.98
N LEU A 295 10.74 -8.52 3.48
CA LEU A 295 10.43 -9.88 3.02
C LEU A 295 9.95 -10.80 4.15
N ALA A 296 10.71 -10.90 5.25
CA ALA A 296 10.40 -11.83 6.32
C ALA A 296 9.10 -11.47 7.06
N VAL A 297 8.76 -10.17 7.15
CA VAL A 297 7.48 -9.69 7.71
C VAL A 297 6.31 -10.19 6.85
N HIS A 298 6.37 -9.95 5.54
CA HIS A 298 5.34 -10.41 4.60
C HIS A 298 5.26 -11.94 4.51
N GLN A 299 6.38 -12.67 4.57
CA GLN A 299 6.37 -14.13 4.59
C GLN A 299 5.68 -14.69 5.85
N ASN A 300 5.89 -14.07 7.01
CA ASN A 300 5.20 -14.45 8.24
C ASN A 300 3.70 -14.17 8.16
N GLN A 301 3.33 -12.98 7.69
CA GLN A 301 1.94 -12.60 7.42
C GLN A 301 1.26 -13.64 6.53
N TYR A 302 1.87 -13.94 5.38
CA TYR A 302 1.35 -14.89 4.42
C TYR A 302 1.12 -16.27 5.05
N ALA A 303 2.11 -16.80 5.80
CA ALA A 303 1.96 -18.07 6.50
C ALA A 303 0.83 -18.01 7.54
N TYR A 304 0.64 -16.88 8.23
CA TYR A 304 -0.41 -16.75 9.24
C TYR A 304 -1.79 -16.78 8.58
N ASP A 305 -1.96 -16.05 7.47
CA ASP A 305 -3.22 -16.01 6.73
C ASP A 305 -3.60 -17.40 6.24
N LEU A 306 -2.64 -18.15 5.69
CA LEU A 306 -2.85 -19.55 5.31
C LEU A 306 -3.30 -20.40 6.50
N CYS A 307 -2.71 -20.19 7.67
CA CYS A 307 -3.11 -20.91 8.88
C CYS A 307 -4.53 -20.53 9.36
N TYR A 308 -4.87 -19.25 9.26
CA TYR A 308 -6.16 -18.69 9.67
C TYR A 308 -7.28 -19.20 8.76
N GLU A 309 -7.12 -19.05 7.44
CA GLU A 309 -8.11 -19.44 6.43
C GLU A 309 -8.45 -20.92 6.43
N ASN A 310 -7.47 -21.76 6.79
CA ASN A 310 -7.63 -23.22 6.80
C ASN A 310 -8.01 -23.77 8.19
N ASP A 311 -8.31 -22.91 9.17
CA ASP A 311 -8.65 -23.31 10.55
C ASP A 311 -7.55 -24.19 11.22
N ILE A 312 -6.27 -23.92 10.91
CA ILE A 312 -5.11 -24.70 11.40
C ILE A 312 -4.15 -23.91 12.31
N LEU A 313 -4.57 -22.74 12.80
CA LEU A 313 -3.76 -21.90 13.72
C LEU A 313 -3.19 -22.68 14.91
N GLU A 314 -3.90 -23.71 15.38
CA GLU A 314 -3.49 -24.50 16.53
C GLU A 314 -2.35 -25.50 16.28
N THR A 315 -1.92 -25.64 15.02
CA THR A 315 -0.80 -26.51 14.63
C THR A 315 0.55 -25.93 15.09
N LYS A 316 1.54 -26.82 15.23
CA LYS A 316 2.88 -26.46 15.71
C LYS A 316 3.59 -25.38 14.86
N PRO A 317 3.58 -25.41 13.51
CA PRO A 317 4.18 -24.34 12.72
C PRO A 317 3.42 -23.02 12.88
N CYS A 318 2.09 -23.03 12.77
CA CYS A 318 1.26 -21.82 12.86
C CYS A 318 1.41 -21.07 14.19
N LYS A 319 1.56 -21.78 15.31
CA LYS A 319 1.80 -21.18 16.64
C LYS A 319 3.10 -20.38 16.78
N LYS A 320 4.01 -20.44 15.81
CA LYS A 320 5.24 -19.62 15.80
C LYS A 320 5.03 -18.25 15.12
N LEU A 321 3.93 -18.08 14.38
CA LEU A 321 3.68 -16.89 13.56
C LEU A 321 3.06 -15.75 14.37
N TYR A 322 2.32 -16.10 15.42
CA TYR A 322 1.60 -15.16 16.25
C TYR A 322 1.86 -15.40 17.73
N GLU A 323 1.52 -14.41 18.53
CA GLU A 323 1.40 -14.54 19.98
C GLU A 323 0.05 -13.96 20.45
N ASN A 324 -0.32 -14.30 21.67
CA ASN A 324 -1.54 -13.82 22.30
C ASN A 324 -1.19 -12.75 23.34
N VAL A 325 -1.77 -11.56 23.20
CA VAL A 325 -1.54 -10.43 24.10
C VAL A 325 -2.86 -10.03 24.75
N GLU A 326 -2.86 -9.98 26.08
CA GLU A 326 -4.03 -9.53 26.85
C GLU A 326 -3.99 -8.00 27.00
N VAL A 327 -5.01 -7.33 26.47
CA VAL A 327 -5.22 -5.89 26.61
C VAL A 327 -6.61 -5.64 27.18
N MET A 328 -6.64 -4.99 28.34
CA MET A 328 -7.90 -4.62 29.02
C MET A 328 -8.86 -5.80 29.24
N GLY A 329 -8.32 -7.00 29.53
CA GLY A 329 -9.10 -8.21 29.79
C GLY A 329 -9.60 -8.95 28.55
N LYS A 330 -9.17 -8.54 27.35
CA LYS A 330 -9.41 -9.23 26.08
C LYS A 330 -8.08 -9.67 25.47
N THR A 331 -8.07 -10.89 24.92
CA THR A 331 -6.90 -11.44 24.24
C THR A 331 -6.96 -11.11 22.76
N TYR A 332 -5.86 -10.59 22.22
CA TYR A 332 -5.66 -10.30 20.81
C TYR A 332 -4.52 -11.15 20.27
N GLN A 333 -4.72 -11.75 19.09
CA GLN A 333 -3.65 -12.35 18.32
C GLN A 333 -2.90 -11.24 17.58
N VAL A 334 -1.58 -11.24 17.70
CA VAL A 334 -0.68 -10.29 17.02
C VAL A 334 0.51 -11.03 16.46
N MET A 335 1.16 -10.48 15.43
CA MET A 335 2.34 -11.05 14.81
C MET A 335 3.49 -11.16 15.82
N ASP A 336 4.10 -12.35 15.93
CA ASP A 336 5.31 -12.53 16.75
C ASP A 336 6.54 -12.04 15.96
N PHE A 337 6.68 -10.72 15.84
CA PHE A 337 7.82 -10.14 15.12
C PHE A 337 9.15 -10.37 15.87
N ASN A 338 9.14 -10.77 17.14
CA ASN A 338 10.37 -11.19 17.84
C ASN A 338 10.86 -12.54 17.31
N TYR A 339 9.97 -13.43 16.88
CA TYR A 339 10.35 -14.63 16.12
C TYR A 339 10.99 -14.22 14.80
N ILE A 340 10.37 -13.35 14.02
CA ILE A 340 10.89 -12.89 12.71
C ILE A 340 12.28 -12.26 12.89
N GLN A 341 12.42 -11.34 13.84
CA GLN A 341 13.65 -10.62 14.10
C GLN A 341 14.83 -11.53 14.50
N ARG A 342 14.58 -12.75 15.00
CA ARG A 342 15.61 -13.72 15.35
C ARG A 342 15.98 -14.69 14.22
N ASN A 343 15.17 -14.75 13.16
CA ASN A 343 15.14 -15.87 12.21
C ASN A 343 15.00 -15.41 10.73
N TRP A 344 15.19 -14.11 10.45
CA TRP A 344 14.97 -13.56 9.10
C TRP A 344 16.15 -13.81 8.14
N ASP A 345 17.35 -14.05 8.66
CA ASP A 345 18.60 -14.14 7.91
C ASP A 345 19.15 -15.56 7.71
N ASP A 346 18.45 -16.58 8.21
CA ASP A 346 18.90 -17.98 8.17
C ASP A 346 17.96 -18.93 7.39
N GLY A 347 16.92 -18.38 6.74
CA GLY A 347 15.92 -19.14 5.98
C GLY A 347 14.85 -19.83 6.86
N THR A 348 14.85 -19.61 8.18
CA THR A 348 13.89 -20.23 9.10
C THR A 348 12.46 -19.71 8.90
N VAL A 349 12.27 -18.42 8.64
CA VAL A 349 10.93 -17.86 8.34
C VAL A 349 10.41 -18.42 7.02
N GLU A 350 11.25 -18.52 6.00
CA GLU A 350 10.92 -19.11 4.72
C GLU A 350 10.51 -20.59 4.86
N SER A 351 11.34 -21.38 5.54
CA SER A 351 11.06 -22.80 5.78
C SER A 351 9.76 -23.02 6.57
N LEU A 352 9.44 -22.11 7.50
CA LEU A 352 8.19 -22.16 8.25
C LEU A 352 6.98 -21.89 7.35
N ARG A 353 7.08 -20.91 6.46
CA ARG A 353 6.04 -20.64 5.44
C ARG A 353 5.82 -21.87 4.58
N ASP A 354 6.89 -22.50 4.10
CA ASP A 354 6.80 -23.68 3.22
C ASP A 354 6.20 -24.89 3.96
N GLU A 355 6.52 -25.08 5.26
CA GLU A 355 5.88 -26.08 6.11
C GLU A 355 4.36 -25.84 6.22
N VAL A 356 3.92 -24.58 6.36
CA VAL A 356 2.49 -24.22 6.39
C VAL A 356 1.82 -24.48 5.04
N ILE A 357 2.43 -24.07 3.93
CA ILE A 357 1.93 -24.32 2.57
C ILE A 357 1.69 -25.82 2.38
N SER A 358 2.65 -26.66 2.76
CA SER A 358 2.53 -28.12 2.67
C SER A 358 1.35 -28.67 3.48
N ILE A 359 1.09 -28.15 4.68
CA ILE A 359 -0.01 -28.60 5.54
C ILE A 359 -1.37 -28.22 4.95
N THR A 360 -1.48 -27.03 4.37
CA THR A 360 -2.75 -26.52 3.83
C THR A 360 -3.19 -27.21 2.54
N GLY A 361 -2.31 -27.93 1.85
CA GLY A 361 -2.63 -28.51 0.54
C GLY A 361 -2.88 -27.45 -0.55
N ILE A 362 -2.43 -26.23 -0.30
CA ILE A 362 -2.34 -25.15 -1.29
C ILE A 362 -1.13 -25.40 -2.20
N ASP A 363 -0.23 -26.29 -1.81
CA ASP A 363 0.75 -26.85 -2.73
C ASP A 363 0.10 -27.80 -3.75
N SER A 364 0.80 -28.06 -4.86
CA SER A 364 0.35 -29.06 -5.83
C SER A 364 0.37 -30.45 -5.22
N ASP A 365 -0.62 -31.28 -5.56
CA ASP A 365 -0.60 -32.72 -5.22
C ASP A 365 0.49 -33.49 -6.01
N PHE A 366 1.09 -32.86 -7.03
CA PHE A 366 2.13 -33.43 -7.88
C PHE A 366 3.52 -32.87 -7.55
N GLU A 367 4.48 -33.76 -7.28
CA GLU A 367 5.88 -33.39 -7.05
C GLU A 367 6.46 -32.62 -8.25
N GLY A 368 7.07 -31.46 -7.99
CA GLY A 368 7.64 -30.59 -9.01
C GLY A 368 6.60 -29.74 -9.75
N PHE A 369 5.43 -29.50 -9.15
CA PHE A 369 4.40 -28.60 -9.65
C PHE A 369 4.04 -27.56 -8.59
N LYS A 370 3.58 -26.40 -9.03
CA LYS A 370 2.98 -25.33 -8.24
C LYS A 370 1.47 -25.33 -8.44
N LYS A 371 0.74 -24.71 -7.51
CA LYS A 371 -0.72 -24.57 -7.55
C LYS A 371 -1.13 -23.11 -7.36
N TYR A 372 -2.11 -22.67 -8.14
CA TYR A 372 -2.57 -21.30 -8.30
C TYR A 372 -4.07 -21.33 -8.15
N LYS A 373 -4.66 -20.32 -7.51
CA LYS A 373 -6.08 -20.33 -7.21
C LYS A 373 -6.69 -18.94 -7.36
N LEU A 374 -7.10 -18.64 -8.58
CA LEU A 374 -7.81 -17.42 -8.92
C LEU A 374 -9.15 -17.34 -8.17
N ILE A 375 -9.45 -16.15 -7.67
CA ILE A 375 -10.71 -15.83 -7.00
C ILE A 375 -11.26 -14.55 -7.62
N GLU A 376 -12.52 -14.59 -8.03
CA GLU A 376 -13.22 -13.43 -8.56
C GLU A 376 -14.29 -12.95 -7.58
N TYR A 377 -14.60 -11.66 -7.65
CA TYR A 377 -15.65 -10.97 -6.92
C TYR A 377 -16.19 -9.81 -7.77
N ASP A 378 -17.37 -9.27 -7.46
CA ASP A 378 -17.92 -8.09 -8.15
C ASP A 378 -17.36 -6.80 -7.54
N ASP A 379 -16.47 -6.11 -8.26
CA ASP A 379 -15.81 -4.87 -7.82
C ASP A 379 -16.81 -3.75 -7.46
N LYS A 380 -17.95 -3.70 -8.14
CA LYS A 380 -19.02 -2.72 -7.87
C LYS A 380 -19.74 -2.98 -6.56
N GLN A 381 -19.54 -4.17 -5.97
CA GLN A 381 -20.11 -4.55 -4.68
C GLN A 381 -19.11 -4.40 -3.53
N ILE A 382 -17.87 -3.96 -3.80
CA ILE A 382 -16.91 -3.66 -2.75
C ILE A 382 -17.49 -2.54 -1.87
N ASP A 383 -17.66 -2.85 -0.58
CA ASP A 383 -18.04 -1.84 0.39
C ASP A 383 -16.93 -0.77 0.47
N PRO A 384 -17.25 0.52 0.25
CA PRO A 384 -16.23 1.55 0.09
C PRO A 384 -15.47 1.88 1.39
N VAL A 385 -15.96 1.43 2.54
CA VAL A 385 -15.36 1.71 3.86
C VAL A 385 -14.64 0.47 4.39
N THR A 386 -15.32 -0.66 4.39
CA THR A 386 -14.82 -1.92 4.94
C THR A 386 -14.08 -2.77 3.93
N LYS A 387 -14.16 -2.43 2.63
CA LYS A 387 -13.58 -3.19 1.52
C LYS A 387 -14.11 -4.64 1.43
N LYS A 388 -15.26 -4.93 2.06
CA LYS A 388 -15.88 -6.26 2.03
C LYS A 388 -16.56 -6.52 0.68
N VAL A 389 -16.41 -7.74 0.15
CA VAL A 389 -17.05 -8.21 -1.09
C VAL A 389 -17.28 -9.73 -1.04
N ASP A 390 -18.38 -10.21 -1.65
CA ASP A 390 -18.66 -11.64 -1.78
C ASP A 390 -17.90 -12.25 -2.98
N VAL A 391 -17.34 -13.45 -2.77
CA VAL A 391 -16.65 -14.22 -3.82
C VAL A 391 -17.67 -14.78 -4.82
N THR A 392 -17.40 -14.59 -6.11
CA THR A 392 -18.28 -15.04 -7.21
C THR A 392 -17.80 -16.30 -7.91
N ASP A 393 -16.49 -16.51 -8.06
CA ASP A 393 -15.89 -17.66 -8.75
C ASP A 393 -14.54 -18.04 -8.13
N ILE A 394 -14.19 -19.34 -8.21
CA ILE A 394 -12.89 -19.87 -7.77
C ILE A 394 -12.33 -20.83 -8.83
N LEU A 395 -11.12 -20.59 -9.33
CA LEU A 395 -10.43 -21.44 -10.31
C LEU A 395 -9.05 -21.87 -9.80
N THR A 396 -8.79 -23.17 -9.70
CA THR A 396 -7.50 -23.72 -9.27
C THR A 396 -6.76 -24.38 -10.43
N ILE A 397 -5.47 -24.10 -10.60
CA ILE A 397 -4.61 -24.63 -11.67
C ILE A 397 -3.29 -25.12 -11.07
N GLU A 398 -2.80 -26.25 -11.54
CA GLU A 398 -1.48 -26.78 -11.20
C GLU A 398 -0.58 -26.78 -12.44
N TRP A 399 0.69 -26.37 -12.30
CA TRP A 399 1.66 -26.32 -13.40
C TRP A 399 3.08 -26.67 -12.92
N PRO A 400 4.00 -27.10 -13.80
CA PRO A 400 5.35 -27.50 -13.37
C PRO A 400 6.17 -26.37 -12.75
N GLU A 401 7.05 -26.70 -11.80
CA GLU A 401 8.05 -25.78 -11.27
C GLU A 401 9.09 -25.36 -12.32
N ASN A 402 9.72 -24.21 -12.09
CA ASN A 402 10.85 -23.75 -12.90
C ASN A 402 12.03 -24.70 -12.71
N TRP A 403 12.79 -24.94 -13.78
CA TRP A 403 13.96 -25.81 -13.70
C TRP A 403 15.15 -25.24 -14.45
N LYS A 404 16.34 -25.77 -14.12
CA LYS A 404 17.59 -25.44 -14.81
C LYS A 404 18.12 -26.66 -15.54
N GLN A 405 18.61 -26.44 -16.75
CA GLN A 405 19.32 -27.47 -17.50
C GLN A 405 20.50 -26.82 -18.23
N ASP A 406 21.70 -27.31 -17.93
CA ASP A 406 22.97 -26.74 -18.38
C ASP A 406 23.09 -25.26 -17.99
N TYR A 407 23.14 -24.37 -18.99
CA TYR A 407 23.20 -22.91 -18.82
C TYR A 407 21.87 -22.23 -19.17
N TYR A 408 20.77 -22.97 -19.19
CA TYR A 408 19.43 -22.44 -19.41
C TYR A 408 18.57 -22.52 -18.14
N THR A 409 17.78 -21.48 -17.91
CA THR A 409 16.61 -21.50 -17.03
C THR A 409 15.35 -21.69 -17.86
N TYR A 410 14.42 -22.45 -17.33
CA TYR A 410 13.09 -22.64 -17.88
C TYR A 410 12.10 -22.15 -16.85
N ASP A 411 11.45 -21.05 -17.18
CA ASP A 411 10.63 -20.30 -16.23
C ASP A 411 9.19 -20.25 -16.72
N TRP A 412 8.26 -20.58 -15.83
CA TRP A 412 6.84 -20.35 -16.06
C TRP A 412 6.45 -18.98 -15.54
N SER A 413 5.84 -18.17 -16.40
CA SER A 413 5.17 -16.92 -16.02
C SER A 413 3.66 -17.13 -16.10
N LEU A 414 2.98 -16.96 -14.99
CA LEU A 414 1.53 -17.14 -14.88
C LEU A 414 0.88 -15.79 -14.61
N TRP A 415 -0.22 -15.51 -15.28
CA TRP A 415 -1.05 -14.35 -15.02
C TRP A 415 -2.52 -14.69 -15.28
N SER A 416 -3.41 -13.93 -14.66
CA SER A 416 -4.85 -14.09 -14.83
C SER A 416 -5.47 -12.80 -15.36
N THR A 417 -6.56 -12.96 -16.10
CA THR A 417 -7.42 -11.87 -16.56
C THR A 417 -8.62 -11.83 -15.63
N ASN A 418 -8.63 -10.84 -14.73
CA ASN A 418 -9.78 -10.62 -13.86
C ASN A 418 -10.91 -9.98 -14.67
N SER A 419 -12.16 -10.39 -14.40
CA SER A 419 -13.36 -9.78 -15.00
C SER A 419 -13.62 -8.35 -14.48
N THR A 420 -12.95 -7.94 -13.40
CA THR A 420 -13.15 -6.62 -12.75
C THR A 420 -12.22 -5.52 -13.24
N ASP A 421 -11.12 -5.82 -13.91
CA ASP A 421 -10.24 -4.80 -14.49
C ASP A 421 -10.52 -4.70 -16.00
N PRO A 422 -11.33 -3.72 -16.46
CA PRO A 422 -11.69 -3.59 -17.87
C PRO A 422 -10.49 -3.34 -18.79
N ASP A 423 -9.34 -2.93 -18.25
CA ASP A 423 -8.10 -2.77 -19.01
C ASP A 423 -7.31 -4.10 -19.14
N ASN A 424 -7.60 -5.10 -18.29
CA ASN A 424 -7.03 -6.44 -18.30
C ASN A 424 -7.98 -7.55 -18.78
N ILE A 425 -9.24 -7.24 -19.12
CA ILE A 425 -10.07 -8.23 -19.82
C ILE A 425 -9.48 -8.40 -21.22
N HIS A 426 -8.77 -9.49 -21.44
CA HIS A 426 -8.42 -9.90 -22.78
C HIS A 426 -9.67 -10.47 -23.47
N GLU A 427 -10.62 -9.59 -23.81
CA GLU A 427 -11.69 -9.86 -24.77
C GLU A 427 -11.09 -9.96 -26.17
N CYS A 428 -10.14 -10.88 -26.34
CA CYS A 428 -9.74 -11.26 -27.68
C CYS A 428 -10.72 -12.33 -28.18
N CYS A 429 -10.75 -12.42 -29.51
CA CYS A 429 -11.49 -13.41 -30.27
C CYS A 429 -12.99 -13.13 -30.38
N GLN A 430 -13.39 -12.47 -31.48
CA GLN A 430 -14.74 -12.67 -32.02
C GLN A 430 -14.84 -14.12 -32.50
N LEU A 431 -15.22 -15.04 -31.61
CA LEU A 431 -15.36 -16.47 -31.90
C LEU A 431 -16.53 -16.68 -32.88
N PHE A 432 -17.62 -15.94 -32.66
CA PHE A 432 -18.78 -15.83 -33.54
C PHE A 432 -19.23 -14.36 -33.65
N GLN A 433 -20.17 -14.04 -34.54
CA GLN A 433 -20.53 -12.68 -35.00
C GLN A 433 -21.02 -11.63 -33.94
N ALA A 434 -20.69 -11.76 -32.65
CA ALA A 434 -20.80 -10.69 -31.64
C ALA A 434 -20.19 -11.06 -30.28
N ASP A 435 -19.89 -12.33 -30.00
CA ASP A 435 -19.51 -12.77 -28.65
C ASP A 435 -17.99 -12.96 -28.51
N SER A 436 -17.40 -12.34 -27.48
CA SER A 436 -16.01 -12.54 -27.04
C SER A 436 -15.93 -13.76 -26.12
N GLY A 437 -14.84 -14.53 -26.16
CA GLY A 437 -14.56 -15.51 -25.11
C GLY A 437 -13.93 -14.83 -23.89
N THR A 438 -14.10 -15.38 -22.69
CA THR A 438 -13.42 -14.87 -21.49
C THR A 438 -12.17 -15.70 -21.23
N LEU A 439 -10.98 -15.12 -21.48
CA LEU A 439 -9.73 -15.67 -20.97
C LEU A 439 -9.80 -15.61 -19.45
N ARG A 440 -9.25 -16.60 -18.75
CA ARG A 440 -9.16 -16.62 -17.29
C ARG A 440 -7.73 -16.66 -16.80
N VAL A 441 -6.94 -17.56 -17.38
CA VAL A 441 -5.54 -17.75 -16.97
C VAL A 441 -4.70 -18.02 -18.19
N GLU A 442 -3.51 -17.45 -18.19
CA GLU A 442 -2.47 -17.71 -19.17
C GLU A 442 -1.15 -18.05 -18.46
N ALA A 443 -0.48 -19.11 -18.93
CA ALA A 443 0.84 -19.51 -18.48
C ALA A 443 1.80 -19.57 -19.67
N GLU A 444 2.88 -18.80 -19.63
CA GLU A 444 3.95 -18.82 -20.61
C GLU A 444 5.17 -19.57 -20.08
N LEU A 445 5.70 -20.48 -20.89
CA LEU A 445 6.98 -21.13 -20.64
C LEU A 445 8.06 -20.45 -21.46
N VAL A 446 9.05 -19.86 -20.80
CA VAL A 446 10.23 -19.27 -21.44
C VAL A 446 11.48 -20.08 -21.15
N LYS A 447 12.44 -19.99 -22.08
CA LYS A 447 13.79 -20.54 -21.95
C LYS A 447 14.82 -19.42 -22.09
N ASP A 448 15.57 -19.19 -21.02
CA ASP A 448 16.55 -18.12 -20.89
C ASP A 448 17.98 -18.63 -20.75
N ASP A 449 18.92 -17.98 -21.45
CA ASP A 449 20.34 -18.28 -21.40
C ASP A 449 21.02 -17.49 -20.28
N THR A 450 21.57 -18.17 -19.27
CA THR A 450 22.09 -17.52 -18.06
C THR A 450 23.61 -17.29 -18.08
N ARG A 451 24.28 -17.48 -19.21
CA ARG A 451 25.74 -17.36 -19.28
C ARG A 451 26.19 -15.91 -19.09
N GLU A 452 27.00 -15.64 -18.08
CA GLU A 452 27.57 -14.30 -17.84
C GLU A 452 28.67 -13.92 -18.85
N THR A 453 29.29 -14.90 -19.53
CA THR A 453 30.37 -14.67 -20.48
C THR A 453 30.20 -15.51 -21.75
N GLY A 454 30.60 -14.93 -22.89
CA GLY A 454 30.45 -15.55 -24.21
C GLY A 454 29.16 -15.16 -24.94
N PRO A 455 28.85 -15.79 -26.08
CA PRO A 455 27.63 -15.48 -26.84
C PRO A 455 26.38 -15.93 -26.06
N GLN A 456 25.52 -14.99 -25.68
CA GLN A 456 24.19 -15.25 -25.11
C GLN A 456 23.15 -15.35 -26.23
N TYR A 457 22.22 -16.30 -26.11
CA TYR A 457 21.05 -16.39 -26.99
C TYR A 457 19.85 -15.68 -26.35
N TYR A 458 18.96 -15.15 -27.19
CA TYR A 458 17.72 -14.50 -26.74
C TYR A 458 16.79 -15.48 -26.03
N THR A 459 15.96 -14.94 -25.13
CA THR A 459 14.80 -15.59 -24.52
C THR A 459 13.94 -16.24 -25.60
N ASN A 460 13.61 -17.51 -25.42
CA ASN A 460 12.72 -18.23 -26.33
C ASN A 460 11.42 -18.58 -25.63
N TRP A 461 10.29 -18.12 -26.17
CA TRP A 461 8.97 -18.63 -25.80
C TRP A 461 8.79 -20.05 -26.32
N LEU A 462 8.49 -20.98 -25.43
CA LEU A 462 8.34 -22.41 -25.74
C LEU A 462 6.89 -22.85 -25.79
N ALA A 463 6.02 -22.30 -24.96
CA ALA A 463 4.59 -22.63 -24.98
C ALA A 463 3.77 -21.57 -24.25
N THR A 464 2.51 -21.45 -24.63
CA THR A 464 1.50 -20.67 -23.93
C THR A 464 0.29 -21.55 -23.67
N MET A 465 -0.05 -21.77 -22.40
CA MET A 465 -1.27 -22.46 -21.97
C MET A 465 -2.32 -21.40 -21.62
N GLN A 466 -3.54 -21.52 -22.14
CA GLN A 466 -4.65 -20.63 -21.84
C GLN A 466 -5.87 -21.41 -21.36
N ILE A 467 -6.54 -20.90 -20.34
CA ILE A 467 -7.83 -21.40 -19.86
C ILE A 467 -8.93 -20.38 -20.16
N TRP A 468 -9.97 -20.84 -20.87
CA TRP A 468 -11.09 -20.01 -21.31
C TRP A 468 -12.42 -20.50 -20.74
N PHE A 469 -13.28 -19.56 -20.37
CA PHE A 469 -14.71 -19.80 -20.18
C PHE A 469 -15.48 -19.15 -21.33
N LEU A 470 -16.34 -19.95 -21.97
CA LEU A 470 -17.13 -19.51 -23.13
C LEU A 470 -18.63 -19.41 -22.80
N ASP A 471 -18.95 -19.21 -21.52
CA ASP A 471 -20.33 -19.13 -21.02
C ASP A 471 -21.08 -17.90 -21.59
N ASN A 472 -20.33 -16.86 -21.95
CA ASN A 472 -20.84 -15.64 -22.58
C ASN A 472 -21.03 -15.77 -24.11
N VAL A 473 -20.69 -16.92 -24.71
CA VAL A 473 -20.89 -17.21 -26.13
C VAL A 473 -22.26 -17.85 -26.35
N HIS A 474 -23.22 -17.06 -26.82
CA HIS A 474 -24.64 -17.41 -26.89
C HIS A 474 -25.07 -17.97 -28.26
N TYR A 475 -24.14 -18.57 -29.00
CA TYR A 475 -24.43 -19.10 -30.34
C TYR A 475 -25.19 -20.46 -30.26
N SER A 476 -26.50 -20.40 -30.42
CA SER A 476 -27.40 -21.55 -30.24
C SER A 476 -27.08 -22.73 -31.16
N GLY A 477 -27.03 -23.94 -30.59
CA GLY A 477 -26.90 -25.20 -31.34
C GLY A 477 -25.46 -25.60 -31.69
N THR A 478 -24.44 -24.88 -31.18
CA THR A 478 -23.04 -25.29 -31.30
C THR A 478 -22.63 -26.30 -30.25
N THR A 479 -21.80 -27.26 -30.64
CA THR A 479 -21.14 -28.18 -29.70
C THR A 479 -19.93 -27.52 -29.05
N ASP A 480 -19.45 -28.07 -27.92
CA ASP A 480 -18.22 -27.60 -27.30
C ASP A 480 -17.01 -27.73 -28.22
N GLU A 481 -16.97 -28.75 -29.09
CA GLU A 481 -15.94 -28.90 -30.11
C GLU A 481 -15.97 -27.75 -31.13
N GLU A 482 -17.14 -27.36 -31.61
CA GLU A 482 -17.27 -26.25 -32.56
C GLU A 482 -16.87 -24.91 -31.93
N ARG A 483 -17.18 -24.72 -30.64
CA ARG A 483 -16.71 -23.55 -29.87
C ARG A 483 -15.20 -23.54 -29.72
N PHE A 484 -14.61 -24.70 -29.47
CA PHE A 484 -13.16 -24.83 -29.31
C PHE A 484 -12.40 -24.61 -30.62
N ASP A 485 -12.92 -25.13 -31.73
CA ASP A 485 -12.35 -24.90 -33.06
C ASP A 485 -12.38 -23.41 -33.44
N ALA A 486 -13.45 -22.69 -33.06
CA ALA A 486 -13.51 -21.24 -33.24
C ALA A 486 -12.44 -20.50 -32.41
N LEU A 487 -12.14 -20.98 -31.20
CA LEU A 487 -11.10 -20.43 -30.34
C LEU A 487 -9.71 -20.62 -30.94
N GLU A 488 -9.44 -21.83 -31.43
CA GLU A 488 -8.21 -22.14 -32.16
C GLU A 488 -8.02 -21.23 -33.39
N ASP A 489 -9.06 -21.09 -34.22
CA ASP A 489 -9.03 -20.23 -35.40
C ASP A 489 -8.75 -18.77 -35.06
N SER A 490 -9.27 -18.32 -33.92
CA SER A 490 -9.05 -16.95 -33.47
C SER A 490 -7.61 -16.72 -32.99
N GLN A 491 -7.02 -17.65 -32.25
CA GLN A 491 -5.61 -17.57 -31.86
C GLN A 491 -4.68 -17.62 -33.09
N ARG A 492 -5.01 -18.43 -34.11
CA ARG A 492 -4.29 -18.40 -35.40
C ARG A 492 -4.37 -17.04 -36.08
N LYS A 493 -5.53 -16.38 -36.07
CA LYS A 493 -5.71 -15.03 -36.62
C LYS A 493 -4.93 -13.99 -35.81
N PHE A 494 -4.90 -14.11 -34.48
CA PHE A 494 -4.11 -13.23 -33.62
C PHE A 494 -2.61 -13.30 -33.97
N CYS A 495 -2.04 -14.50 -34.02
CA CYS A 495 -0.67 -14.70 -34.47
C CYS A 495 -0.45 -14.12 -35.88
N SER A 496 -1.34 -14.41 -36.83
CA SER A 496 -1.23 -13.89 -38.20
C SER A 496 -1.25 -12.36 -38.25
N ASN A 497 -2.05 -11.71 -37.40
CA ASN A 497 -2.09 -10.25 -37.27
C ASN A 497 -0.80 -9.67 -36.71
N ALA A 498 -0.18 -10.33 -35.72
CA ALA A 498 1.13 -9.95 -35.22
C ALA A 498 2.19 -10.07 -36.33
N SER A 499 2.11 -11.10 -37.19
CA SER A 499 3.03 -11.29 -38.32
C SER A 499 3.03 -10.12 -39.33
N TYR A 500 1.97 -9.30 -39.37
CA TYR A 500 1.92 -8.08 -40.19
C TYR A 500 2.59 -6.86 -39.54
N GLY A 501 3.29 -7.04 -38.41
CA GLY A 501 4.08 -5.99 -37.75
C GLY A 501 3.27 -4.94 -37.00
N LYS A 502 2.02 -5.24 -36.63
CA LYS A 502 1.15 -4.34 -35.87
C LYS A 502 1.50 -4.31 -34.37
N ASN A 503 2.06 -5.38 -33.82
CA ASN A 503 2.27 -5.57 -32.38
C ASN A 503 3.75 -5.56 -31.98
N GLN A 504 4.63 -4.93 -32.78
CA GLN A 504 6.08 -4.84 -32.54
C GLN A 504 6.87 -6.17 -32.47
N TYR A 505 6.20 -7.31 -32.57
CA TYR A 505 6.79 -8.63 -32.81
C TYR A 505 6.12 -9.32 -34.00
N VAL A 506 6.81 -10.31 -34.58
CA VAL A 506 6.33 -11.11 -35.70
C VAL A 506 6.20 -12.56 -35.24
N CYS A 507 4.99 -13.12 -35.34
CA CYS A 507 4.69 -14.50 -35.00
C CYS A 507 4.86 -15.43 -36.22
N TYR A 508 5.58 -16.54 -36.06
CA TYR A 508 5.78 -17.57 -37.09
C TYR A 508 5.45 -18.96 -36.55
N ASN A 509 5.13 -19.89 -37.44
CA ASN A 509 5.04 -21.33 -37.13
C ASN A 509 4.07 -21.70 -35.99
N PHE A 510 2.96 -20.96 -35.85
CA PHE A 510 1.95 -21.23 -34.82
C PHE A 510 1.43 -22.68 -34.87
N LYS A 511 1.44 -23.33 -33.71
CA LYS A 511 1.00 -24.71 -33.50
C LYS A 511 0.10 -24.77 -32.27
N VAL A 512 -0.97 -25.55 -32.39
CA VAL A 512 -1.69 -26.08 -31.24
C VAL A 512 -0.98 -27.37 -30.84
N LEU A 513 -0.50 -27.41 -29.60
CA LEU A 513 0.17 -28.57 -29.02
C LEU A 513 -0.84 -29.51 -28.37
N GLU A 514 -1.81 -28.94 -27.65
CA GLU A 514 -2.87 -29.67 -26.97
C GLU A 514 -4.13 -28.82 -26.90
N LYS A 515 -5.29 -29.48 -26.93
CA LYS A 515 -6.59 -28.87 -26.61
C LYS A 515 -7.43 -29.84 -25.79
N THR A 516 -7.88 -29.40 -24.62
CA THR A 516 -8.61 -30.25 -23.67
C THR A 516 -9.79 -29.48 -23.06
N ILE A 517 -10.93 -30.17 -22.93
CA ILE A 517 -12.15 -29.61 -22.33
C ILE A 517 -12.31 -30.21 -20.94
N TYR A 518 -12.49 -29.36 -19.94
CA TYR A 518 -12.68 -29.75 -18.55
C TYR A 518 -14.08 -29.33 -18.08
N ALA A 519 -14.67 -30.13 -17.19
CA ALA A 519 -15.83 -29.72 -16.40
C ALA A 519 -15.34 -29.23 -15.05
N THR A 520 -15.79 -28.05 -14.62
CA THR A 520 -15.49 -27.54 -13.28
C THR A 520 -16.38 -28.21 -12.24
N ASP A 521 -16.02 -28.11 -10.95
CA ASP A 521 -16.81 -28.65 -9.83
C ASP A 521 -18.23 -28.05 -9.76
N GLU A 522 -18.40 -26.85 -10.31
CA GLU A 522 -19.66 -26.10 -10.40
C GLU A 522 -20.49 -26.48 -11.63
N GLY A 523 -19.96 -27.35 -12.50
CA GLY A 523 -20.61 -27.80 -13.72
C GLY A 523 -20.45 -26.87 -14.92
N ARG A 524 -19.47 -25.94 -14.89
CA ARG A 524 -19.12 -25.09 -16.05
C ARG A 524 -18.15 -25.80 -16.99
N THR A 525 -18.06 -25.31 -18.22
CA THR A 525 -17.13 -25.84 -19.22
C THR A 525 -15.89 -24.94 -19.34
N ALA A 526 -14.71 -25.51 -19.12
CA ALA A 526 -13.43 -24.84 -19.27
C ALA A 526 -12.68 -25.39 -20.50
N TYR A 527 -12.16 -24.49 -21.33
CA TYR A 527 -11.46 -24.83 -22.57
C TYR A 527 -9.97 -24.50 -22.40
N SER A 528 -9.12 -25.53 -22.38
CA SER A 528 -7.66 -25.41 -22.19
C SER A 528 -6.91 -25.56 -23.49
N LEU A 529 -6.26 -24.49 -23.93
CA LEU A 529 -5.53 -24.44 -25.19
C LEU A 529 -4.02 -24.27 -24.94
N LEU A 530 -3.22 -25.26 -25.33
CA LEU A 530 -1.77 -25.17 -25.30
C LEU A 530 -1.25 -24.89 -26.70
N THR A 531 -0.52 -23.78 -26.86
CA THR A 531 0.00 -23.33 -28.15
C THR A 531 1.50 -23.07 -28.08
N ASN A 532 2.13 -22.98 -29.25
CA ASN A 532 3.51 -22.55 -29.43
C ASN A 532 3.60 -21.72 -30.71
N TYR A 533 4.45 -20.71 -30.71
CA TYR A 533 4.88 -20.00 -31.91
C TYR A 533 6.32 -19.54 -31.77
N GLU A 534 6.96 -19.25 -32.90
CA GLU A 534 8.27 -18.60 -32.94
C GLU A 534 8.05 -17.08 -33.04
N ALA A 535 8.63 -16.31 -32.11
CA ALA A 535 8.52 -14.85 -32.13
C ALA A 535 9.86 -14.21 -32.48
N ILE A 536 9.83 -13.19 -33.34
CA ILE A 536 10.97 -12.30 -33.57
C ILE A 536 10.53 -10.89 -33.20
N VAL A 537 11.17 -10.29 -32.20
CA VAL A 537 10.95 -8.87 -31.86
C VAL A 537 11.47 -8.05 -33.03
N SER A 538 10.57 -7.30 -33.67
CA SER A 538 10.95 -6.41 -34.76
C SER A 538 11.52 -5.15 -34.14
N LEU A 539 12.84 -5.11 -33.94
CA LEU A 539 13.57 -3.86 -33.73
C LEU A 539 13.35 -2.97 -34.97
N LYS A 540 12.36 -2.08 -34.91
CA LYS A 540 12.35 -0.92 -35.79
C LYS A 540 13.24 0.12 -35.14
N ASP A 541 14.31 0.46 -35.86
CA ASP A 541 15.15 1.64 -35.66
C ASP A 541 14.32 2.93 -35.43
#